data_AF-A0A258AKS6-F1
#
_entry.id   AF-A0A258AKS6-F1
#
_cell.length_a   1.000
_cell.length_b   1.000
_cell.length_c   1.000
_cell.angle_alpha   90.00
_cell.angle_beta   90.00
_cell.angle_gamma   90.00
#
_symmetry.space_group_name_H-M   'P 1'
#
loop_
_entity.id
_entity.type
_entity.pdbx_description
1 polymer ?
#
loop_
_entity_poly.entity_id
_entity_poly.type
_entity_poly.pdbx_seq_one_letter_code
_entity_poly.pdbx_strand_id
1 'polypeptide(L)'
;MTFAVSSSSNSSSKHRRRLLLHDMRFRIFHRTRYVYRASVRDNYNEVRLRPATDDKSRLESFLLCIKPPARLQHFRDNWLNYVHYFDISEPHSDLTIESQSTINTTNPYKDGKPLGIGFEALKSEVDEMISPFLGDSCYVSVTPEVWRLGIDIRNDSNDVFATAEAVMHHIYREWTYAPSSTTTSTHMNEVMQTKRGVCQDFAHVMIGICRSLGIPARYVSGYLYNGPDSHLRGAQASHAWCEVYIPGK
;
A
#
# COMPACT_ATOMS: atom_id res chain seq x y z
N MET A 1 16.03 1.02 9.64
CA MET A 1 15.62 1.15 8.23
C MET A 1 16.00 2.56 7.78
N THR A 2 16.70 2.70 6.65
CA THR A 2 17.06 4.03 6.10
C THR A 2 16.47 4.13 4.72
N PHE A 3 15.79 5.23 4.44
CA PHE A 3 15.10 5.47 3.18
C PHE A 3 15.51 6.81 2.61
N ALA A 4 15.56 6.90 1.28
CA ALA A 4 15.66 8.16 0.58
C ALA A 4 14.83 8.05 -0.70
N VAL A 5 13.80 8.89 -0.80
CA VAL A 5 13.04 9.08 -2.04
C VAL A 5 13.38 10.48 -2.53
N SER A 6 14.02 10.58 -3.70
CA SER A 6 14.30 11.86 -4.33
C SER A 6 13.51 11.99 -5.63
N SER A 7 12.90 13.17 -5.81
CA SER A 7 12.30 13.58 -7.08
C SER A 7 13.18 14.66 -7.71
N SER A 8 13.47 14.55 -9.00
CA SER A 8 14.09 15.65 -9.74
C SER A 8 12.99 16.53 -10.35
N SER A 9 12.77 17.72 -9.80
CA SER A 9 11.92 18.77 -10.42
C SER A 9 12.54 20.15 -10.19
N ASN A 10 12.61 20.99 -11.24
CA ASN A 10 13.26 22.30 -11.21
C ASN A 10 12.27 23.42 -10.79
N SER A 11 12.59 24.16 -9.70
CA SER A 11 12.21 25.56 -9.36
C SER A 11 10.84 25.99 -8.73
N SER A 12 10.98 26.80 -7.65
CA SER A 12 10.20 27.93 -7.04
C SER A 12 8.68 27.87 -6.69
N SER A 13 8.33 28.61 -5.62
CA SER A 13 7.10 28.50 -4.80
C SER A 13 5.74 28.75 -5.49
N LYS A 14 5.70 29.24 -6.73
CA LYS A 14 4.46 29.29 -7.55
C LYS A 14 4.11 27.93 -8.20
N HIS A 15 4.95 26.90 -8.07
CA HIS A 15 4.75 25.57 -8.66
C HIS A 15 3.80 24.62 -7.91
N ARG A 16 3.34 24.95 -6.69
CA ARG A 16 2.56 24.01 -5.86
C ARG A 16 1.25 23.51 -6.50
N ARG A 17 0.56 24.32 -7.32
CA ARG A 17 -0.64 23.87 -8.08
C ARG A 17 -0.32 23.25 -9.44
N ARG A 18 0.91 23.41 -9.97
CA ARG A 18 1.29 23.01 -11.33
C ARG A 18 2.02 21.67 -11.39
N LEU A 19 2.57 21.21 -10.26
CA LEU A 19 3.27 19.91 -10.14
C LEU A 19 2.33 18.70 -10.21
N LEU A 20 1.02 18.87 -9.94
CA LEU A 20 0.04 17.77 -10.01
C LEU A 20 -0.38 17.39 -11.44
N LEU A 21 0.13 18.08 -12.47
CA LEU A 21 -0.28 17.89 -13.87
C LEU A 21 0.77 17.20 -14.75
N HIS A 22 1.94 16.86 -14.21
CA HIS A 22 3.07 16.33 -15.01
C HIS A 22 3.53 14.98 -14.48
N ASP A 23 4.03 14.16 -15.41
CA ASP A 23 4.71 12.91 -15.11
C ASP A 23 5.90 13.19 -14.19
N MET A 24 6.01 12.41 -13.12
CA MET A 24 7.09 12.53 -12.14
C MET A 24 8.02 11.34 -12.23
N ARG A 25 9.32 11.61 -12.20
CA ARG A 25 10.36 10.59 -12.10
C ARG A 25 10.89 10.53 -10.68
N PHE A 26 10.82 9.34 -10.08
CA PHE A 26 11.31 9.07 -8.74
C PHE A 26 12.50 8.13 -8.76
N ARG A 27 13.49 8.44 -7.92
CA ARG A 27 14.55 7.51 -7.53
C ARG A 27 14.32 7.09 -6.09
N ILE A 28 14.17 5.78 -5.90
CA ILE A 28 13.83 5.17 -4.61
C ILE A 28 15.03 4.34 -4.17
N PHE A 29 15.56 4.66 -2.99
CA PHE A 29 16.52 3.81 -2.29
C PHE A 29 15.89 3.28 -1.01
N HIS A 30 15.92 1.95 -0.86
CA HIS A 30 15.43 1.24 0.31
C HIS A 30 16.53 0.39 0.91
N ARG A 31 16.73 0.49 2.23
CA ARG A 31 17.63 -0.39 2.97
C ARG A 31 16.98 -0.92 4.24
N THR A 32 16.88 -2.25 4.30
CA THR A 32 16.57 -3.00 5.52
C THR A 32 17.82 -3.67 6.03
N ARG A 33 18.13 -3.51 7.33
CA ARG A 33 19.27 -4.15 7.98
C ARG A 33 18.78 -4.84 9.24
N TYR A 34 19.00 -6.14 9.32
CA TYR A 34 18.82 -6.95 10.51
C TYR A 34 20.18 -7.15 11.16
N VAL A 35 20.23 -7.01 12.49
CA VAL A 35 21.40 -7.35 13.30
C VAL A 35 20.90 -8.34 14.34
N TYR A 36 21.44 -9.55 14.30
CA TYR A 36 21.01 -10.64 15.16
C TYR A 36 21.83 -10.64 16.45
N ARG A 37 21.19 -10.96 17.57
CA ARG A 37 21.87 -11.07 18.88
C ARG A 37 22.90 -12.21 18.95
N ALA A 38 22.76 -13.18 18.06
CA ALA A 38 23.61 -14.35 17.93
C ALA A 38 23.63 -14.79 16.45
N SER A 39 24.61 -15.59 16.07
CA SER A 39 24.72 -16.12 14.70
C SER A 39 23.49 -16.97 14.34
N VAL A 40 22.92 -16.71 13.16
CA VAL A 40 21.78 -17.45 12.61
C VAL A 40 22.21 -18.23 11.36
N ARG A 41 21.50 -19.31 11.05
CA ARG A 41 21.69 -20.17 9.87
C ARG A 41 20.34 -20.44 9.21
N ASP A 42 20.37 -20.97 8.00
CA ASP A 42 19.17 -21.39 7.25
C ASP A 42 18.09 -20.29 7.22
N ASN A 43 18.52 -19.09 6.84
CA ASN A 43 17.69 -17.89 6.85
C ASN A 43 16.96 -17.74 5.50
N TYR A 44 15.67 -18.05 5.49
CA TYR A 44 14.80 -18.00 4.30
C TYR A 44 14.04 -16.66 4.22
N ASN A 45 14.08 -16.02 3.06
CA ASN A 45 13.50 -14.69 2.88
C ASN A 45 12.75 -14.56 1.56
N GLU A 46 11.64 -13.84 1.61
CA GLU A 46 10.97 -13.29 0.44
C GLU A 46 10.94 -11.77 0.54
N VAL A 47 11.27 -11.10 -0.56
CA VAL A 47 11.19 -9.65 -0.66
C VAL A 47 10.38 -9.21 -1.88
N ARG A 48 9.44 -8.29 -1.62
CA ARG A 48 8.55 -7.67 -2.62
C ARG A 48 8.89 -6.18 -2.74
N LEU A 49 10.14 -5.89 -3.14
CA LEU A 49 10.66 -4.51 -3.22
C LEU A 49 10.66 -3.93 -4.62
N ARG A 50 10.40 -4.73 -5.65
CA ARG A 50 10.29 -4.27 -7.02
C ARG A 50 8.91 -3.62 -7.23
N PRO A 51 8.85 -2.32 -7.55
CA PRO A 51 7.57 -1.67 -7.84
C PRO A 51 6.85 -2.35 -9.01
N ALA A 52 5.53 -2.39 -8.93
CA ALA A 52 4.69 -2.81 -10.06
C ALA A 52 4.79 -1.81 -11.21
N THR A 53 4.54 -2.31 -12.43
CA THR A 53 4.36 -1.49 -13.62
C THR A 53 2.91 -1.63 -14.06
N ASP A 54 2.24 -0.50 -14.28
CA ASP A 54 0.86 -0.39 -14.75
C ASP A 54 0.72 0.85 -15.67
N ASP A 55 -0.52 1.19 -16.04
CA ASP A 55 -0.82 2.31 -16.94
C ASP A 55 -0.47 3.69 -16.36
N LYS A 56 -0.27 3.78 -15.04
CA LYS A 56 0.05 5.02 -14.32
C LYS A 56 1.48 5.06 -13.82
N SER A 57 2.17 3.93 -13.76
CA SER A 57 3.51 3.80 -13.20
C SER A 57 4.38 2.88 -14.05
N ARG A 58 5.51 3.40 -14.56
CA ARG A 58 6.47 2.65 -15.37
C ARG A 58 7.82 2.55 -14.68
N LEU A 59 8.21 1.33 -14.31
CA LEU A 59 9.55 1.02 -13.80
C LEU A 59 10.61 1.12 -14.92
N GLU A 60 11.60 1.99 -14.75
CA GLU A 60 12.73 2.12 -15.68
C GLU A 60 13.88 1.17 -15.33
N SER A 61 14.23 1.10 -14.04
CA SER A 61 15.32 0.28 -13.55
C SER A 61 15.08 -0.21 -12.14
N PHE A 62 15.58 -1.41 -11.84
CA PHE A 62 15.51 -2.02 -10.52
C PHE A 62 16.80 -2.81 -10.27
N LEU A 63 17.41 -2.58 -9.11
CA LEU A 63 18.55 -3.33 -8.60
C LEU A 63 18.24 -3.79 -7.18
N LEU A 64 18.59 -5.03 -6.86
CA LEU A 64 18.47 -5.64 -5.54
C LEU A 64 19.83 -6.23 -5.14
N CYS A 65 20.32 -5.86 -3.97
CA CYS A 65 21.56 -6.36 -3.39
C CYS A 65 21.29 -6.93 -2.00
N ILE A 66 21.79 -8.14 -1.77
CA ILE A 66 21.67 -8.87 -0.50
C ILE A 66 23.08 -9.07 0.06
N LYS A 67 23.24 -8.82 1.37
CA LYS A 67 24.46 -9.11 2.11
C LYS A 67 24.10 -9.89 3.39
N PRO A 68 24.73 -11.04 3.67
CA PRO A 68 25.74 -11.72 2.85
C PRO A 68 25.22 -12.13 1.47
N PRO A 69 26.09 -12.26 0.46
CA PRO A 69 25.66 -12.61 -0.89
C PRO A 69 24.89 -13.93 -0.90
N ALA A 70 23.70 -13.90 -1.49
CA ALA A 70 22.82 -15.05 -1.61
C ALA A 70 22.36 -15.20 -3.06
N ARG A 71 22.06 -16.43 -3.46
CA ARG A 71 21.47 -16.68 -4.79
C ARG A 71 20.02 -16.20 -4.77
N LEU A 72 19.71 -15.24 -5.63
CA LEU A 72 18.34 -14.74 -5.82
C LEU A 72 17.59 -15.58 -6.86
N GLN A 73 16.39 -15.99 -6.49
CA GLN A 73 15.37 -16.51 -7.38
C GLN A 73 14.22 -15.50 -7.45
N HIS A 74 13.46 -15.48 -8.53
CA HIS A 74 12.29 -14.61 -8.63
C HIS A 74 11.14 -15.28 -9.36
N PHE A 75 9.92 -14.91 -8.97
CA PHE A 75 8.68 -15.34 -9.60
C PHE A 75 7.61 -14.26 -9.41
N ARG A 76 6.47 -14.43 -10.08
CA ARG A 76 5.26 -13.64 -9.80
C ARG A 76 4.31 -14.46 -8.95
N ASP A 77 3.80 -13.87 -7.87
CA ASP A 77 2.74 -14.49 -7.08
C ASP A 77 1.37 -14.32 -7.75
N ASN A 78 0.33 -14.89 -7.16
CA ASN A 78 -1.04 -14.86 -7.69
C ASN A 78 -1.63 -13.44 -7.79
N TRP A 79 -1.00 -12.44 -7.13
CA TRP A 79 -1.38 -11.04 -7.18
C TRP A 79 -0.45 -10.22 -8.07
N LEU A 80 0.37 -10.90 -8.88
CA LEU A 80 1.34 -10.35 -9.84
C LEU A 80 2.47 -9.55 -9.20
N ASN A 81 2.69 -9.66 -7.88
CA ASN A 81 3.86 -9.08 -7.25
C ASN A 81 5.12 -9.81 -7.71
N TYR A 82 6.19 -9.06 -7.94
CA TYR A 82 7.51 -9.66 -8.16
C TYR A 82 8.13 -10.04 -6.82
N VAL A 83 8.08 -11.33 -6.53
CA VAL A 83 8.71 -11.93 -5.34
C VAL A 83 10.15 -12.28 -5.69
N HIS A 84 11.10 -11.80 -4.88
CA HIS A 84 12.46 -12.28 -4.91
C HIS A 84 12.70 -13.14 -3.67
N TYR A 85 13.07 -14.38 -3.90
CA TYR A 85 13.38 -15.35 -2.87
C TYR A 85 14.88 -15.54 -2.77
N PHE A 86 15.40 -15.63 -1.55
CA PHE A 86 16.77 -16.05 -1.29
C PHE A 86 16.88 -16.73 0.06
N ASP A 87 17.89 -17.58 0.19
CA ASP A 87 18.25 -18.26 1.41
C ASP A 87 19.74 -18.10 1.71
N ILE A 88 20.08 -18.07 3.00
CA ILE A 88 21.45 -18.00 3.49
C ILE A 88 21.66 -19.14 4.48
N SER A 89 22.28 -20.22 4.03
CA SER A 89 22.59 -21.41 4.86
C SER A 89 23.77 -21.18 5.80
N GLU A 90 24.71 -20.31 5.40
CA GLU A 90 25.92 -20.04 6.18
C GLU A 90 25.64 -19.20 7.44
N PRO A 91 26.36 -19.44 8.55
CA PRO A 91 26.24 -18.63 9.75
C PRO A 91 26.54 -17.15 9.49
N HIS A 92 25.63 -16.27 9.92
CA HIS A 92 25.82 -14.83 9.81
C HIS A 92 25.18 -14.09 11.00
N SER A 93 25.69 -12.90 11.29
CA SER A 93 25.23 -12.03 12.38
C SER A 93 24.36 -10.86 11.90
N ASP A 94 24.34 -10.59 10.60
CA ASP A 94 23.56 -9.51 10.02
C ASP A 94 23.10 -9.84 8.60
N LEU A 95 21.96 -9.24 8.23
CA LEU A 95 21.37 -9.33 6.90
C LEU A 95 21.03 -7.91 6.42
N THR A 96 21.59 -7.50 5.30
CA THR A 96 21.30 -6.23 4.64
C THR A 96 20.64 -6.48 3.28
N ILE A 97 19.49 -5.84 3.07
CA ILE A 97 18.70 -5.89 1.85
C ILE A 97 18.60 -4.46 1.33
N GLU A 98 19.19 -4.20 0.18
CA GLU A 98 19.22 -2.88 -0.47
C GLU A 98 18.56 -2.96 -1.84
N SER A 99 17.60 -2.07 -2.10
CA SER A 99 17.03 -1.92 -3.44
C SER A 99 17.13 -0.49 -3.94
N GLN A 100 17.40 -0.36 -5.24
CA GLN A 100 17.37 0.90 -5.97
C GLN A 100 16.38 0.78 -7.11
N SER A 101 15.47 1.73 -7.22
CA SER A 101 14.47 1.75 -8.29
C SER A 101 14.36 3.13 -8.90
N THR A 102 14.19 3.19 -10.21
CA THR A 102 13.79 4.42 -10.91
C THR A 102 12.45 4.17 -11.57
N ILE A 103 11.45 4.99 -11.24
CA ILE A 103 10.08 4.85 -11.69
C ILE A 103 9.55 6.18 -12.20
N ASN A 104 8.81 6.14 -13.31
CA ASN A 104 8.00 7.27 -13.77
C ASN A 104 6.55 7.03 -13.37
N THR A 105 5.89 8.05 -12.84
CA THR A 105 4.48 7.99 -12.44
C THR A 105 3.71 9.13 -13.07
N THR A 106 2.50 8.86 -13.51
CA THR A 106 1.54 9.85 -14.00
C THR A 106 0.46 10.05 -12.94
N ASN A 107 -0.06 11.27 -12.81
CA ASN A 107 -1.19 11.51 -11.90
C ASN A 107 -2.41 10.66 -12.34
N PRO A 108 -2.92 9.73 -11.49
CA PRO A 108 -4.05 8.90 -11.83
C PRO A 108 -5.34 9.70 -12.07
N TYR A 109 -5.44 10.90 -11.49
CA TYR A 109 -6.59 11.81 -11.59
C TYR A 109 -6.38 12.96 -12.58
N LYS A 110 -5.42 12.84 -13.51
CA LYS A 110 -5.20 13.85 -14.57
C LYS A 110 -6.48 14.14 -15.36
N ASP A 111 -7.30 13.12 -15.57
CA ASP A 111 -8.56 13.20 -16.32
C ASP A 111 -9.77 13.36 -15.40
N GLY A 112 -9.56 13.71 -14.13
CA GLY A 112 -10.59 13.79 -13.10
C GLY A 112 -10.70 12.54 -12.23
N LYS A 113 -11.61 12.58 -11.26
CA LYS A 113 -11.95 11.41 -10.44
C LYS A 113 -12.71 10.38 -11.29
N PRO A 114 -12.57 9.06 -11.02
CA PRO A 114 -13.43 8.05 -11.61
C PRO A 114 -14.90 8.41 -11.44
N LEU A 115 -15.70 8.17 -12.49
CA LEU A 115 -17.14 8.13 -12.33
C LEU A 115 -17.47 6.88 -11.53
N GLY A 116 -18.28 7.01 -10.48
CA GLY A 116 -18.76 5.86 -9.75
C GLY A 116 -19.79 5.06 -10.55
N ILE A 117 -20.00 3.83 -10.10
CA ILE A 117 -21.01 2.93 -10.64
C ILE A 117 -21.98 2.49 -9.53
N GLY A 118 -23.14 1.98 -9.93
CA GLY A 118 -24.09 1.35 -9.03
C GLY A 118 -23.54 0.06 -8.41
N PHE A 119 -23.92 -0.23 -7.17
CA PHE A 119 -23.54 -1.51 -6.51
C PHE A 119 -24.03 -2.73 -7.28
N GLU A 120 -25.19 -2.67 -7.94
CA GLU A 120 -25.68 -3.80 -8.74
C GLU A 120 -24.86 -4.00 -10.01
N ALA A 121 -24.44 -2.92 -10.67
CA ALA A 121 -23.55 -3.00 -11.82
C ALA A 121 -22.18 -3.57 -11.41
N LEU A 122 -21.65 -3.16 -10.25
CA LEU A 122 -20.39 -3.69 -9.74
C LEU A 122 -20.43 -5.21 -9.59
N LYS A 123 -21.52 -5.78 -9.06
CA LYS A 123 -21.64 -7.24 -8.90
C LYS A 123 -21.50 -7.99 -10.21
N SER A 124 -21.99 -7.43 -11.32
CA SER A 124 -21.87 -8.04 -12.65
C SER A 124 -20.45 -8.02 -13.22
N GLU A 125 -19.59 -7.15 -12.70
CA GLU A 125 -18.19 -6.97 -13.13
C GLU A 125 -17.19 -7.78 -12.29
N VAL A 126 -17.64 -8.38 -11.18
CA VAL A 126 -16.78 -9.22 -10.32
C VAL A 126 -16.63 -10.60 -10.96
N ASP A 127 -15.43 -10.86 -11.47
CA ASP A 127 -15.02 -12.17 -12.00
C ASP A 127 -14.21 -12.98 -10.96
N GLU A 128 -13.70 -14.15 -11.39
CA GLU A 128 -12.86 -15.03 -10.56
C GLU A 128 -11.56 -14.37 -10.09
N MET A 129 -11.01 -13.40 -10.83
CA MET A 129 -9.79 -12.69 -10.46
C MET A 129 -10.06 -11.60 -9.41
N ILE A 130 -11.25 -11.00 -9.43
CA ILE A 130 -11.65 -9.92 -8.51
C ILE A 130 -12.29 -10.46 -7.24
N SER A 131 -13.02 -11.58 -7.33
CA SER A 131 -13.74 -12.20 -6.21
C SER A 131 -12.91 -12.40 -4.93
N PRO A 132 -11.61 -12.80 -4.97
CA PRO A 132 -10.79 -12.91 -3.77
C PRO A 132 -10.63 -11.60 -2.97
N PHE A 133 -10.84 -10.44 -3.59
CA PHE A 133 -10.75 -9.14 -2.93
C PHE A 133 -12.04 -8.72 -2.22
N LEU A 134 -13.05 -9.60 -2.14
CA LEU A 134 -14.28 -9.41 -1.36
C LEU A 134 -14.27 -10.15 -0.02
N GLY A 135 -13.47 -11.22 0.11
CA GLY A 135 -13.49 -12.10 1.27
C GLY A 135 -12.62 -11.65 2.44
N ASP A 136 -12.67 -12.44 3.51
CA ASP A 136 -11.78 -12.31 4.67
C ASP A 136 -10.31 -12.55 4.30
N SER A 137 -9.41 -12.01 5.11
CA SER A 137 -7.98 -12.33 5.04
C SER A 137 -7.34 -12.25 6.43
N CYS A 138 -6.06 -12.58 6.54
CA CYS A 138 -5.36 -12.67 7.83
C CYS A 138 -5.66 -11.49 8.77
N TYR A 139 -5.57 -10.24 8.30
CA TYR A 139 -5.78 -9.06 9.16
C TYR A 139 -7.10 -8.32 8.93
N VAL A 140 -7.96 -8.84 8.04
CA VAL A 140 -9.21 -8.19 7.63
C VAL A 140 -10.36 -9.16 7.82
N SER A 141 -11.34 -8.76 8.62
CA SER A 141 -12.55 -9.55 8.87
C SER A 141 -13.79 -8.77 8.42
N VAL A 142 -14.66 -9.43 7.69
CA VAL A 142 -15.96 -8.95 7.23
C VAL A 142 -17.02 -9.48 8.19
N THR A 143 -17.27 -8.72 9.26
CA THR A 143 -18.27 -9.08 10.28
C THR A 143 -19.55 -8.25 10.13
N PRO A 144 -20.68 -8.68 10.73
CA PRO A 144 -21.91 -7.89 10.76
C PRO A 144 -21.72 -6.48 11.35
N GLU A 145 -20.82 -6.31 12.32
CA GLU A 145 -20.49 -5.02 12.91
C GLU A 145 -19.79 -4.08 11.91
N VAL A 146 -18.83 -4.62 11.15
CA VAL A 146 -18.12 -3.90 10.07
C VAL A 146 -19.11 -3.51 8.98
N TRP A 147 -19.98 -4.45 8.58
CA TRP A 147 -21.03 -4.21 7.60
C TRP A 147 -21.99 -3.10 8.03
N ARG A 148 -22.46 -3.14 9.29
CA ARG A 148 -23.36 -2.12 9.83
C ARG A 148 -22.73 -0.72 9.77
N LEU A 149 -21.46 -0.60 10.20
CA LEU A 149 -20.71 0.65 10.07
C LEU A 149 -20.61 1.10 8.61
N GLY A 150 -20.33 0.16 7.70
CA GLY A 150 -20.30 0.44 6.26
C GLY A 150 -21.62 0.99 5.73
N ILE A 151 -22.75 0.38 6.13
CA ILE A 151 -24.09 0.83 5.74
C ILE A 151 -24.39 2.23 6.30
N ASP A 152 -24.05 2.49 7.56
CA ASP A 152 -24.23 3.81 8.19
C ASP A 152 -23.43 4.89 7.45
N ILE A 153 -22.20 4.57 7.02
CA ILE A 153 -21.36 5.49 6.24
C ILE A 153 -21.89 5.69 4.81
N ARG A 154 -22.32 4.59 4.16
CA ARG A 154 -22.87 4.60 2.80
C ARG A 154 -24.14 5.44 2.73
N ASN A 155 -24.97 5.39 3.77
CA ASN A 155 -26.29 6.01 3.78
C ASN A 155 -27.09 5.61 2.52
N ASP A 156 -27.71 6.57 1.83
CA ASP A 156 -28.48 6.32 0.60
C ASP A 156 -27.63 6.34 -0.69
N SER A 157 -26.30 6.41 -0.59
CA SER A 157 -25.44 6.44 -1.78
C SER A 157 -25.53 5.12 -2.54
N ASN A 158 -25.81 5.21 -3.84
CA ASN A 158 -25.65 4.08 -4.76
C ASN A 158 -24.33 4.15 -5.54
N ASP A 159 -23.52 5.19 -5.34
CA ASP A 159 -22.25 5.37 -6.04
C ASP A 159 -21.12 4.68 -5.25
N VAL A 160 -20.51 3.64 -5.84
CA VAL A 160 -19.44 2.85 -5.22
C VAL A 160 -18.20 3.71 -4.91
N PHE A 161 -17.78 4.57 -5.82
CA PHE A 161 -16.57 5.38 -5.64
C PHE A 161 -16.79 6.43 -4.54
N ALA A 162 -17.92 7.14 -4.57
CA ALA A 162 -18.31 8.08 -3.54
C ALA A 162 -18.45 7.40 -2.17
N THR A 163 -18.95 6.16 -2.14
CA THR A 163 -19.01 5.37 -0.89
C THR A 163 -17.62 5.06 -0.35
N ALA A 164 -16.68 4.62 -1.20
CA ALA A 164 -15.30 4.38 -0.80
C ALA A 164 -14.61 5.67 -0.29
N GLU A 165 -14.84 6.82 -0.95
CA GLU A 165 -14.36 8.12 -0.46
C GLU A 165 -14.98 8.49 0.90
N ALA A 166 -16.27 8.22 1.11
CA ALA A 166 -16.94 8.46 2.37
C ALA A 166 -16.35 7.61 3.52
N VAL A 167 -16.03 6.35 3.25
CA VAL A 167 -15.33 5.46 4.20
C VAL A 167 -13.95 6.00 4.56
N MET A 168 -13.15 6.38 3.55
CA MET A 168 -11.84 6.99 3.78
C MET A 168 -11.95 8.25 4.66
N HIS A 169 -12.89 9.14 4.35
CA HIS A 169 -13.10 10.36 5.11
C HIS A 169 -13.63 10.10 6.52
N HIS A 170 -14.47 9.09 6.71
CA HIS A 170 -14.93 8.67 8.04
C HIS A 170 -13.75 8.24 8.91
N ILE A 171 -12.90 7.33 8.41
CA ILE A 171 -11.70 6.88 9.12
C ILE A 171 -10.78 8.06 9.45
N TYR A 172 -10.55 8.96 8.49
CA TYR A 172 -9.72 10.15 8.70
C TYR A 172 -10.21 11.05 9.85
N ARG A 173 -11.53 11.21 10.02
CA ARG A 173 -12.10 12.07 11.07
C ARG A 173 -12.15 11.39 12.43
N GLU A 174 -12.47 10.10 12.45
CA GLU A 174 -12.86 9.39 13.67
C GLU A 174 -11.70 8.59 14.29
N TRP A 175 -10.66 8.25 13.51
CA TRP A 175 -9.51 7.48 13.98
C TRP A 175 -8.29 8.38 14.16
N THR A 176 -7.51 8.13 15.21
CA THR A 176 -6.32 8.92 15.55
C THR A 176 -5.05 8.17 15.14
N TYR A 177 -4.19 8.84 14.36
CA TYR A 177 -2.86 8.32 14.04
C TYR A 177 -1.97 8.29 15.28
N ALA A 178 -1.56 7.09 15.70
CA ALA A 178 -0.82 6.85 16.93
C ALA A 178 0.35 5.89 16.69
N PRO A 179 1.58 6.39 16.45
CA PRO A 179 2.76 5.54 16.34
C PRO A 179 2.97 4.69 17.60
N SER A 180 3.42 3.44 17.43
CA SER A 180 3.69 2.49 18.51
C SER A 180 2.45 2.03 19.31
N SER A 181 1.23 2.36 18.88
CA SER A 181 0.01 1.82 19.51
C SER A 181 -0.34 0.41 19.04
N THR A 182 0.26 -0.05 17.96
CA THR A 182 -0.04 -1.32 17.28
C THR A 182 1.24 -2.03 16.87
N THR A 183 1.11 -3.31 16.57
CA THR A 183 2.16 -4.16 16.01
C THR A 183 1.80 -4.62 14.59
N THR A 184 2.75 -5.23 13.88
CA THR A 184 2.50 -5.79 12.54
C THR A 184 1.44 -6.88 12.52
N SER A 185 1.12 -7.48 13.67
CA SER A 185 0.14 -8.57 13.82
C SER A 185 -1.24 -8.09 14.30
N THR A 186 -1.44 -6.78 14.44
CA THR A 186 -2.72 -6.21 14.92
C THR A 186 -3.83 -6.46 13.90
N HIS A 187 -4.96 -7.02 14.33
CA HIS A 187 -6.12 -7.21 13.47
C HIS A 187 -6.97 -5.94 13.36
N MET A 188 -7.66 -5.76 12.23
CA MET A 188 -8.54 -4.59 12.03
C MET A 188 -9.61 -4.43 13.11
N ASN A 189 -10.12 -5.54 13.68
CA ASN A 189 -11.16 -5.50 14.70
C ASN A 189 -10.68 -4.83 15.99
N GLU A 190 -9.42 -5.00 16.36
CA GLU A 190 -8.79 -4.31 17.50
C GLU A 190 -8.69 -2.80 17.23
N VAL A 191 -8.32 -2.43 16.00
CA VAL A 191 -8.21 -1.04 15.56
C VAL A 191 -9.58 -0.36 15.52
N MET A 192 -10.64 -1.08 15.14
CA MET A 192 -12.00 -0.55 15.19
C MET A 192 -12.45 -0.21 16.61
N GLN A 193 -12.06 -1.02 17.60
CA GLN A 193 -12.39 -0.78 19.01
C GLN A 193 -11.59 0.38 19.61
N THR A 194 -10.28 0.40 19.34
CA THR A 194 -9.37 1.40 19.92
C THR A 194 -9.43 2.75 19.21
N LYS A 195 -9.88 2.78 17.95
CA LYS A 195 -9.83 3.93 17.04
C LYS A 195 -8.45 4.57 16.90
N ARG A 196 -7.38 3.79 17.09
CA ARG A 196 -5.98 4.26 17.10
C ARG A 196 -5.08 3.29 16.34
N GLY A 197 -4.19 3.81 15.52
CA GLY A 197 -3.28 2.98 14.72
C GLY A 197 -2.38 3.78 13.79
N VAL A 198 -1.74 3.07 12.87
CA VAL A 198 -0.88 3.62 11.81
C VAL A 198 -1.45 3.31 10.42
N CYS A 199 -0.71 3.63 9.35
CA CYS A 199 -1.19 3.48 7.98
C CYS A 199 -1.62 2.06 7.61
N GLN A 200 -0.89 1.03 8.07
CA GLN A 200 -1.27 -0.38 7.90
C GLN A 200 -2.67 -0.65 8.47
N ASP A 201 -2.91 -0.16 9.69
CA ASP A 201 -4.15 -0.41 10.44
C ASP A 201 -5.35 0.23 9.74
N PHE A 202 -5.19 1.48 9.29
CA PHE A 202 -6.24 2.21 8.58
C PHE A 202 -6.52 1.63 7.20
N ALA A 203 -5.49 1.13 6.50
CA ALA A 203 -5.68 0.38 5.27
C ALA A 203 -6.52 -0.88 5.51
N HIS A 204 -6.20 -1.68 6.53
CA HIS A 204 -6.99 -2.87 6.86
C HIS A 204 -8.45 -2.55 7.23
N VAL A 205 -8.69 -1.52 8.04
CA VAL A 205 -10.05 -1.08 8.40
C VAL A 205 -10.83 -0.65 7.16
N MET A 206 -10.22 0.17 6.29
CA MET A 206 -10.86 0.60 5.05
C MET A 206 -11.19 -0.58 4.14
N ILE A 207 -10.27 -1.53 3.98
CA ILE A 207 -10.49 -2.75 3.20
C ILE A 207 -11.67 -3.54 3.77
N GLY A 208 -11.72 -3.77 5.08
CA GLY A 208 -12.81 -4.55 5.68
C GLY A 208 -14.18 -3.88 5.51
N ILE A 209 -14.26 -2.56 5.68
CA ILE A 209 -15.50 -1.82 5.46
C ILE A 209 -15.92 -1.90 3.98
N CYS A 210 -15.02 -1.63 3.04
CA CYS A 210 -15.30 -1.74 1.60
C CYS A 210 -15.76 -3.15 1.21
N ARG A 211 -15.05 -4.19 1.65
CA ARG A 211 -15.37 -5.59 1.38
C ARG A 211 -16.73 -5.99 1.94
N SER A 212 -17.07 -5.53 3.14
CA SER A 212 -18.39 -5.77 3.74
C SER A 212 -19.53 -5.21 2.91
N LEU A 213 -19.29 -4.11 2.18
CA LEU A 213 -20.26 -3.49 1.27
C LEU A 213 -20.30 -4.12 -0.12
N GLY A 214 -19.49 -5.15 -0.38
CA GLY A 214 -19.35 -5.76 -1.70
C GLY A 214 -18.44 -4.97 -2.65
N ILE A 215 -17.58 -4.08 -2.12
CA ILE A 215 -16.58 -3.34 -2.91
C ILE A 215 -15.25 -4.10 -2.83
N PRO A 216 -14.74 -4.67 -3.95
CA PRO A 216 -13.46 -5.36 -3.95
C PRO A 216 -12.34 -4.39 -3.58
N ALA A 217 -11.56 -4.75 -2.56
CA ALA A 217 -10.51 -3.89 -2.02
C ALA A 217 -9.25 -4.68 -1.69
N ARG A 218 -8.09 -4.08 -1.89
CA ARG A 218 -6.78 -4.71 -1.63
C ARG A 218 -5.83 -3.82 -0.84
N TYR A 219 -4.92 -4.48 -0.15
CA TYR A 219 -3.83 -3.84 0.57
C TYR A 219 -2.67 -3.58 -0.38
N VAL A 220 -2.13 -2.36 -0.35
CA VAL A 220 -0.95 -1.98 -1.11
C VAL A 220 0.09 -1.39 -0.17
N SER A 221 1.34 -1.78 -0.39
CA SER A 221 2.51 -1.21 0.29
C SER A 221 3.45 -0.61 -0.74
N GLY A 222 4.01 0.54 -0.43
CA GLY A 222 4.94 1.24 -1.31
C GLY A 222 5.62 2.40 -0.62
N TYR A 223 5.94 3.45 -1.36
CA TYR A 223 6.68 4.61 -0.85
C TYR A 223 5.89 5.89 -1.07
N LEU A 224 5.87 6.75 -0.05
CA LEU A 224 5.17 8.02 -0.11
C LEU A 224 6.18 9.19 -0.14
N TYR A 225 6.04 10.04 -1.16
CA TYR A 225 6.80 11.28 -1.30
C TYR A 225 5.92 12.49 -1.00
N ASN A 226 6.29 13.26 0.03
CA ASN A 226 5.51 14.42 0.50
C ASN A 226 6.11 15.78 0.08
N GLY A 227 6.98 15.80 -0.93
CA GLY A 227 7.62 17.04 -1.39
C GLY A 227 8.85 17.47 -0.57
N PRO A 228 9.56 18.53 -1.02
CA PRO A 228 10.83 18.96 -0.43
C PRO A 228 10.70 19.63 0.95
N ASP A 229 9.54 20.23 1.27
CA ASP A 229 9.31 20.99 2.52
C ASP A 229 8.60 20.19 3.62
N SER A 230 8.43 18.87 3.43
CA SER A 230 7.65 18.04 4.36
C SER A 230 8.48 17.62 5.57
N HIS A 231 8.25 18.26 6.72
CA HIS A 231 8.73 17.84 8.04
C HIS A 231 7.83 16.78 8.73
N LEU A 232 6.88 16.17 8.01
CA LEU A 232 6.01 15.14 8.56
C LEU A 232 6.85 13.94 9.02
N ARG A 233 6.76 13.58 10.30
CA ARG A 233 7.35 12.34 10.82
C ARG A 233 6.71 11.15 10.10
N GLY A 234 7.49 10.35 9.39
CA GLY A 234 7.02 9.28 8.49
C GLY A 234 6.99 9.66 7.00
N ALA A 235 7.28 10.92 6.64
CA ALA A 235 7.59 11.29 5.27
C ALA A 235 8.88 10.59 4.80
N GLN A 236 8.88 10.13 3.55
CA GLN A 236 9.98 9.37 2.92
C GLN A 236 10.17 7.92 3.44
N ALA A 237 9.16 7.33 4.10
CA ALA A 237 9.20 5.93 4.53
C ALA A 237 8.29 5.03 3.67
N SER A 238 8.39 3.72 3.89
CA SER A 238 7.39 2.77 3.43
C SER A 238 6.00 3.15 3.97
N HIS A 239 4.98 3.08 3.13
CA HIS A 239 3.60 3.40 3.45
C HIS A 239 2.66 2.30 2.98
N ALA A 240 1.46 2.29 3.53
CA ALA A 240 0.42 1.33 3.20
C ALA A 240 -0.90 2.06 2.97
N TRP A 241 -1.66 1.62 1.97
CA TRP A 241 -2.96 2.16 1.62
C TRP A 241 -3.91 1.07 1.11
N CYS A 242 -5.18 1.43 1.00
CA CYS A 242 -6.21 0.61 0.38
C CYS A 242 -6.39 1.05 -1.08
N GLU A 243 -6.53 0.09 -1.97
CA GLU A 243 -7.07 0.30 -3.31
C GLU A 243 -8.43 -0.37 -3.42
N VAL A 244 -9.37 0.26 -4.12
CA VAL A 244 -10.69 -0.29 -4.41
C VAL A 244 -10.83 -0.48 -5.91
N TYR A 245 -11.50 -1.55 -6.32
CA TYR A 245 -11.78 -1.82 -7.72
C TYR A 245 -12.98 -1.00 -8.19
N ILE A 246 -12.80 -0.26 -9.28
CA ILE A 246 -13.88 0.43 -10.00
C ILE A 246 -13.75 0.00 -11.47
N PRO A 247 -14.76 -0.61 -12.10
CA PRO A 247 -14.66 -1.07 -13.48
C PRO A 247 -14.09 -0.01 -14.43
N GLY A 248 -13.03 -0.39 -15.14
CA GLY A 248 -12.25 0.51 -16.00
C GLY A 248 -11.18 1.37 -15.29
N LYS A 249 -10.94 1.17 -13.98
CA LYS A 249 -9.95 1.88 -13.17
C LYS A 249 -9.28 1.01 -12.10
#